data_AF-A0A453BR41-F1
#
_entry.id   AF-A0A453BR41-F1
#
_cell.length_a   1.000
_cell.length_b   1.000
_cell.length_c   1.000
_cell.angle_alpha   90.00
_cell.angle_beta   90.00
_cell.angle_gamma   90.00
#
_symmetry.space_group_name_H-M   'P 1'
#
loop_
_entity.id
_entity.type
_entity.pdbx_description
1 polymer ?
#
loop_
_entity_poly.entity_id
_entity_poly.type
_entity_poly.pdbx_seq_one_letter_code
_entity_poly.pdbx_strand_id
1 'polypeptide(L)'
;PDAAVPNLPFLHRALLLPLLSAASAASALLRLPVILSSSPLRSRRTLPVPVISVGNLTWGGNGKTPMVDFLARRFHAMGVSPLILTRHRSLLRDVEIVMVNGLTPWGNTHFIPRGPMREPLSALTRADIVVIHHADLACEAQLETIARTVQDSGTTCSVFFSKLAPSHIFEVHQPLQRLSLNVLDGMIVLCVSAIGCPDAFIHTVREISGIISTLSTLRSFFQL
;
A
#
# COMPACT_ATOMS: atom_id res chain seq x y z
N PRO A 1 14.76 0.45 1.18
CA PRO A 1 15.99 1.00 0.58
C PRO A 1 17.04 1.31 1.65
N ASP A 2 16.78 2.27 2.55
CA ASP A 2 17.80 2.67 3.55
C ASP A 2 18.09 1.65 4.64
N ALA A 3 17.19 0.71 4.92
CA ALA A 3 17.44 -0.37 5.88
C ALA A 3 18.51 -1.39 5.41
N ALA A 4 18.82 -1.46 4.10
CA ALA A 4 19.84 -2.37 3.55
C ALA A 4 21.18 -1.68 3.26
N VAL A 5 21.20 -0.35 3.13
CA VAL A 5 22.41 0.46 2.98
C VAL A 5 23.41 0.27 4.13
N PRO A 6 23.01 0.14 5.42
CA PRO A 6 23.94 0.01 6.53
C PRO A 6 24.70 -1.32 6.61
N ASN A 7 24.50 -2.25 5.67
CA ASN A 7 25.26 -3.51 5.58
C ASN A 7 26.25 -3.55 4.39
N LEU A 8 26.33 -2.49 3.56
CA LEU A 8 27.26 -2.44 2.43
C LEU A 8 28.66 -1.91 2.85
N PRO A 9 29.75 -2.26 2.14
CA PRO A 9 31.07 -1.68 2.38
C PRO A 9 31.06 -0.14 2.22
N PHE A 10 31.87 0.57 2.99
CA PHE A 10 31.91 2.05 3.03
C PHE A 10 32.02 2.70 1.64
N LEU A 11 32.90 2.19 0.78
CA LEU A 11 33.11 2.68 -0.58
C LEU A 11 31.87 2.53 -1.47
N HIS A 12 31.12 1.45 -1.32
CA HIS A 12 29.87 1.24 -2.05
C HIS A 12 28.81 2.24 -1.61
N ARG A 13 28.70 2.54 -0.32
CA ARG A 13 27.76 3.56 0.18
C ARG A 13 28.11 4.96 -0.34
N ALA A 14 29.40 5.30 -0.34
CA ALA A 14 29.89 6.60 -0.77
C ALA A 14 29.58 6.90 -2.25
N LEU A 15 29.56 5.88 -3.12
CA LEU A 15 29.25 6.04 -4.54
C LEU A 15 27.77 5.82 -4.87
N LEU A 16 27.11 4.86 -4.22
CA LEU A 16 25.72 4.52 -4.51
C LEU A 16 24.72 5.54 -3.98
N LEU A 17 24.95 6.14 -2.81
CA LEU A 17 24.00 7.10 -2.23
C LEU A 17 23.86 8.39 -3.06
N PRO A 18 24.95 9.04 -3.54
CA PRO A 18 24.85 10.18 -4.44
C PRO A 18 24.16 9.81 -5.76
N LEU A 19 24.48 8.64 -6.33
CA LEU A 19 23.87 8.16 -7.56
C LEU A 19 22.35 7.93 -7.39
N LEU A 20 21.94 7.26 -6.31
CA LEU A 20 20.53 7.05 -6.00
C LEU A 20 19.80 8.37 -5.70
N SER A 21 20.46 9.32 -5.03
CA SER A 21 19.92 10.68 -4.84
C SER A 21 19.69 11.39 -6.16
N ALA A 22 20.71 11.41 -7.03
CA ALA A 22 20.64 12.02 -8.34
C ALA A 22 19.54 11.36 -9.20
N ALA A 23 19.45 10.03 -9.18
CA ALA A 23 18.40 9.29 -9.88
C ALA A 23 16.99 9.58 -9.32
N SER A 24 16.85 9.70 -8.00
CA SER A 24 15.59 10.09 -7.35
C SER A 24 15.18 11.52 -7.71
N ALA A 25 16.13 12.46 -7.72
CA ALA A 25 15.88 13.85 -8.11
C ALA A 25 15.50 13.95 -9.60
N ALA A 26 16.21 13.23 -10.48
CA ALA A 26 15.85 13.12 -11.89
C ALA A 26 14.45 12.50 -12.08
N SER A 27 14.12 11.44 -11.34
CA SER A 27 12.79 10.82 -11.36
C SER A 27 11.69 11.79 -10.91
N ALA A 28 11.95 12.60 -9.87
CA ALA A 28 11.03 13.64 -9.44
C ALA A 28 10.84 14.71 -10.53
N LEU A 29 11.92 15.18 -11.15
CA LEU A 29 11.89 16.16 -12.25
C LEU A 29 11.14 15.64 -13.48
N LEU A 30 11.36 14.39 -13.89
CA LEU A 30 10.63 13.77 -15.01
C LEU A 30 9.14 13.57 -14.73
N ARG A 31 8.75 13.50 -13.45
CA ARG A 31 7.35 13.36 -13.03
C ARG A 31 6.67 14.71 -12.81
N LEU A 32 7.44 15.76 -12.52
CA LEU A 32 6.94 17.12 -12.30
C LEU A 32 5.97 17.56 -13.40
N PRO A 33 6.24 17.36 -14.70
CA PRO A 33 5.29 17.69 -15.76
C PRO A 33 4.01 16.84 -15.71
N VAL A 34 4.06 15.57 -15.31
CA VAL A 34 2.84 14.72 -15.21
C VAL A 34 1.98 15.12 -14.00
N ILE A 35 2.60 15.66 -12.97
CA ILE A 35 1.95 16.08 -11.72
C ILE A 35 1.41 17.51 -11.84
N LEU A 36 2.19 18.43 -12.42
CA LEU A 36 1.84 19.83 -12.63
C LEU A 36 0.99 20.04 -13.87
N SER A 37 1.13 19.19 -14.86
CA SER A 37 0.27 19.25 -16.03
C SER A 37 -1.00 18.46 -15.73
N SER A 38 -1.98 19.19 -15.21
CA SER A 38 -3.38 19.06 -15.60
C SER A 38 -3.53 19.31 -17.11
N SER A 39 -2.70 18.68 -17.95
CA SER A 39 -2.68 18.95 -19.40
C SER A 39 -3.99 18.47 -19.99
N PRO A 40 -4.76 19.37 -20.65
CA PRO A 40 -5.93 18.99 -21.43
C PRO A 40 -5.58 18.17 -22.68
N LEU A 41 -4.29 17.89 -22.93
CA LEU A 41 -3.78 17.20 -24.13
C LEU A 41 -3.93 15.67 -24.10
N ARG A 42 -4.29 15.07 -22.96
CA ARG A 42 -4.58 13.63 -22.90
C ARG A 42 -6.09 13.44 -22.89
N SER A 43 -6.64 12.94 -23.99
CA SER A 43 -8.06 12.60 -24.11
C SER A 43 -8.47 11.73 -22.92
N ARG A 44 -9.19 12.35 -21.98
CA ARG A 44 -9.79 11.64 -20.84
C ARG A 44 -11.03 10.96 -21.38
N ARG A 45 -11.10 9.65 -21.23
CA ARG A 45 -12.28 8.87 -21.59
C ARG A 45 -13.19 8.79 -20.37
N THR A 46 -14.48 9.00 -20.58
CA THR A 46 -15.52 8.72 -19.60
C THR A 46 -16.10 7.33 -19.91
N LEU A 47 -16.63 6.67 -18.88
CA LEU A 47 -17.47 5.51 -19.05
C LEU A 47 -18.93 5.91 -18.76
N PRO A 48 -19.92 5.21 -19.34
CA PRO A 48 -21.33 5.44 -19.02
C PRO A 48 -21.73 4.94 -17.62
N VAL A 49 -20.78 4.46 -16.82
CA VAL A 49 -20.97 3.93 -15.48
C VAL A 49 -20.06 4.65 -14.49
N PRO A 50 -20.44 4.77 -13.20
CA PRO A 50 -19.58 5.35 -12.18
C PRO A 50 -18.25 4.63 -12.04
N VAL A 51 -17.18 5.39 -11.81
CA VAL A 51 -15.80 4.93 -11.79
C VAL A 51 -15.14 5.36 -10.49
N ILE A 52 -14.80 4.37 -9.66
CA ILE A 52 -14.02 4.55 -8.43
C ILE A 52 -12.56 4.17 -8.68
N SER A 53 -11.65 5.07 -8.35
CA SER A 53 -10.21 4.81 -8.38
C SER A 53 -9.70 4.45 -6.99
N VAL A 54 -8.92 3.37 -6.87
CA VAL A 54 -8.20 3.02 -5.64
C VAL A 54 -6.70 3.10 -5.91
N GLY A 55 -6.08 4.18 -5.43
CA GLY A 55 -4.69 4.53 -5.65
C GLY A 55 -3.86 4.56 -4.37
N ASN A 56 -2.59 4.93 -4.52
CA ASN A 56 -1.67 5.24 -3.41
C ASN A 56 -0.43 5.95 -3.96
N LEU A 57 0.26 6.70 -3.09
CA LEU A 57 1.42 7.50 -3.49
C LEU A 57 2.75 6.74 -3.44
N THR A 58 2.83 5.63 -2.69
CA THR A 58 4.07 4.84 -2.52
C THR A 58 4.00 3.49 -3.23
N TRP A 59 5.14 2.83 -3.48
CA TRP A 59 5.18 1.39 -3.77
C TRP A 59 5.20 0.58 -2.48
N GLY A 60 4.77 -0.67 -2.56
CA GLY A 60 4.64 -1.57 -1.41
C GLY A 60 3.19 -1.89 -1.06
N GLY A 61 3.02 -2.73 -0.03
CA GLY A 61 1.71 -3.21 0.44
C GLY A 61 0.95 -2.11 1.16
N ASN A 62 0.07 -1.40 0.44
CA ASN A 62 -0.77 -0.33 0.99
C ASN A 62 -2.26 -0.73 1.07
N GLY A 63 -2.58 -2.03 1.02
CA GLY A 63 -3.97 -2.48 1.18
C GLY A 63 -4.93 -2.22 0.00
N LYS A 64 -4.44 -1.78 -1.17
CA LYS A 64 -5.32 -1.53 -2.34
C LYS A 64 -6.13 -2.76 -2.75
N THR A 65 -5.49 -3.93 -2.86
CA THR A 65 -6.18 -5.15 -3.28
C THR A 65 -7.27 -5.56 -2.28
N PRO A 66 -7.01 -5.61 -0.96
CA PRO A 66 -8.08 -5.77 0.02
C PRO A 66 -9.17 -4.70 -0.03
N MET A 67 -8.82 -3.43 -0.25
CA MET A 67 -9.81 -2.36 -0.38
C MET A 67 -10.72 -2.57 -1.59
N VAL A 68 -10.15 -2.95 -2.74
CA VAL A 68 -10.92 -3.25 -3.95
C VAL A 68 -11.86 -4.44 -3.71
N ASP A 69 -11.39 -5.51 -3.05
CA ASP A 69 -12.25 -6.65 -2.67
C ASP A 69 -13.36 -6.23 -1.70
N PHE A 70 -13.05 -5.43 -0.67
CA PHE A 70 -14.03 -4.89 0.27
C PHE A 70 -15.13 -4.09 -0.44
N LEU A 71 -14.75 -3.16 -1.33
CA LEU A 71 -15.69 -2.36 -2.11
C LEU A 71 -16.53 -3.26 -3.03
N ALA A 72 -15.88 -4.19 -3.73
CA ALA A 72 -16.58 -5.08 -4.65
C ALA A 72 -17.64 -5.95 -3.94
N ARG A 73 -17.29 -6.53 -2.79
CA ARG A 73 -18.25 -7.29 -1.95
C ARG A 73 -19.38 -6.41 -1.45
N ARG A 74 -19.08 -5.18 -1.02
CA ARG A 74 -20.10 -4.28 -0.48
C ARG A 74 -21.07 -3.84 -1.57
N PHE A 75 -20.58 -3.50 -2.77
CA PHE A 75 -21.43 -3.19 -3.92
C PHE A 75 -22.26 -4.39 -4.36
N HIS A 76 -21.67 -5.58 -4.41
CA HIS A 76 -22.39 -6.80 -4.73
C HIS A 76 -23.52 -7.09 -3.74
N ALA A 77 -23.29 -6.90 -2.44
CA ALA A 77 -24.32 -7.03 -1.41
C ALA A 77 -25.45 -5.99 -1.53
N MET A 78 -25.17 -4.85 -2.18
CA MET A 78 -26.18 -3.83 -2.52
C MET A 78 -26.85 -4.07 -3.89
N GLY A 79 -26.58 -5.21 -4.54
CA GLY A 79 -27.14 -5.55 -5.85
C GLY A 79 -26.43 -4.89 -7.05
N VAL A 80 -25.27 -4.27 -6.84
CA VAL A 80 -24.46 -3.64 -7.89
C VAL A 80 -23.34 -4.60 -8.30
N SER A 81 -23.19 -4.88 -9.60
CA SER A 81 -22.12 -5.74 -10.13
C SER A 81 -20.88 -4.92 -10.50
N PRO A 82 -19.80 -4.94 -9.71
CA PRO A 82 -18.60 -4.16 -9.98
C PRO A 82 -17.74 -4.79 -11.10
N LEU A 83 -17.15 -3.94 -11.97
CA LEU A 83 -16.11 -4.34 -12.91
C LEU A 83 -14.75 -3.80 -12.42
N ILE A 84 -13.78 -4.69 -12.22
CA ILE A 84 -12.44 -4.31 -11.76
C ILE A 84 -11.52 -4.09 -12.96
N LEU A 85 -10.96 -2.87 -13.07
CA LEU A 85 -10.01 -2.49 -14.12
C LEU A 85 -8.62 -2.21 -13.51
N THR A 86 -7.54 -2.64 -14.17
CA THR A 86 -6.18 -2.44 -13.67
C THR A 86 -5.36 -1.51 -14.56
N ARG A 87 -4.69 -0.51 -13.96
CA ARG A 87 -3.76 0.43 -14.63
C ARG A 87 -4.33 1.25 -15.81
N HIS A 88 -5.25 2.18 -15.52
CA HIS A 88 -5.72 3.15 -16.52
C HIS A 88 -5.60 4.59 -15.99
N ARG A 89 -4.74 5.42 -16.57
CA ARG A 89 -4.60 6.83 -16.16
C ARG A 89 -5.44 7.80 -16.98
N SER A 90 -5.92 7.36 -18.13
CA SER A 90 -6.69 8.18 -19.08
C SER A 90 -8.20 8.12 -18.86
N LEU A 91 -8.67 7.47 -17.79
CA LEU A 91 -10.09 7.37 -17.49
C LEU A 91 -10.46 8.37 -16.41
N LEU A 92 -11.54 9.11 -16.65
CA LEU A 92 -12.09 10.04 -15.69
C LEU A 92 -12.69 9.25 -14.51
N ARG A 93 -12.54 9.78 -13.30
CA ARG A 93 -12.93 9.14 -12.04
C ARG A 93 -13.97 10.00 -11.37
N ASP A 94 -15.01 9.38 -10.84
CA ASP A 94 -16.05 10.05 -10.07
C ASP A 94 -15.67 10.12 -8.58
N VAL A 95 -14.88 9.15 -8.10
CA VAL A 95 -14.33 9.12 -6.74
C VAL A 95 -12.88 8.60 -6.77
N GLU A 96 -11.97 9.31 -6.11
CA GLU A 96 -10.60 8.90 -5.86
C GLU A 96 -10.34 8.55 -4.39
N ILE A 97 -10.07 7.27 -4.15
CA ILE A 97 -9.64 6.73 -2.86
C ILE A 97 -8.12 6.57 -2.88
N VAL A 98 -7.42 7.26 -1.98
CA VAL A 98 -5.96 7.12 -1.81
C VAL A 98 -5.67 6.32 -0.55
N MET A 99 -5.02 5.18 -0.74
CA MET A 99 -4.55 4.33 0.36
C MET A 99 -3.19 4.81 0.89
N VAL A 100 -3.06 4.88 2.21
CA VAL A 100 -1.82 5.20 2.92
C VAL A 100 -1.51 4.08 3.90
N ASN A 101 -0.30 3.53 3.90
CA ASN A 101 0.10 2.53 4.88
C ASN A 101 0.39 3.19 6.24
N GLY A 102 -0.33 2.78 7.28
CA GLY A 102 -0.24 3.30 8.63
C GLY A 102 1.11 3.07 9.29
N LEU A 103 1.84 2.00 8.94
CA LEU A 103 3.17 1.68 9.47
C LEU A 103 4.30 2.42 8.75
N THR A 104 4.18 2.60 7.43
CA THR A 104 5.23 3.19 6.58
C THR A 104 4.60 4.13 5.53
N PRO A 105 4.02 5.25 5.94
CA PRO A 105 3.17 6.08 5.07
C PRO A 105 3.95 6.68 3.90
N TRP A 106 5.12 7.27 4.17
CA TRP A 106 5.93 8.03 3.20
C TRP A 106 7.34 7.43 2.97
N GLY A 107 7.68 6.37 3.69
CA GLY A 107 9.01 5.77 3.68
C GLY A 107 10.12 6.77 4.03
N ASN A 108 11.15 6.84 3.19
CA ASN A 108 12.27 7.78 3.35
C ASN A 108 12.08 9.09 2.56
N THR A 109 10.84 9.44 2.18
CA THR A 109 10.43 10.64 1.41
C THR A 109 11.07 10.81 0.02
N HIS A 110 11.97 9.92 -0.38
CA HIS A 110 12.57 9.93 -1.70
C HIS A 110 11.69 9.21 -2.72
N PHE A 111 11.82 9.61 -3.99
CA PHE A 111 11.18 8.93 -5.11
C PHE A 111 11.95 7.66 -5.47
N ILE A 112 11.28 6.79 -6.22
CA ILE A 112 11.97 5.68 -6.89
C ILE A 112 13.10 6.23 -7.77
N PRO A 113 14.31 5.65 -7.72
CA PRO A 113 14.66 4.36 -7.08
C PRO A 113 15.13 4.43 -5.62
N ARG A 114 15.44 5.61 -5.07
CA ARG A 114 16.00 5.75 -3.71
C ARG A 114 14.95 5.52 -2.61
N GLY A 115 13.69 5.79 -2.91
CA GLY A 115 12.60 5.67 -1.95
C GLY A 115 11.32 5.12 -2.55
N PRO A 116 10.30 4.87 -1.73
CA PRO A 116 9.07 4.25 -2.19
C PRO A 116 8.11 5.22 -2.89
N MET A 117 8.35 6.54 -2.82
CA MET A 117 7.43 7.53 -3.39
C MET A 117 7.33 7.40 -4.92
N ARG A 118 6.09 7.41 -5.43
CA ARG A 118 5.76 7.53 -6.86
C ARG A 118 5.39 8.93 -7.26
N GLU A 119 4.67 9.58 -6.37
CA GLU A 119 3.97 10.82 -6.58
C GLU A 119 4.22 11.65 -5.31
N PRO A 120 4.40 12.98 -5.43
CA PRO A 120 4.60 13.85 -4.29
C PRO A 120 3.35 13.88 -3.41
N LEU A 121 3.52 14.34 -2.17
CA LEU A 121 2.40 14.54 -1.24
C LEU A 121 1.36 15.54 -1.77
N SER A 122 1.74 16.51 -2.60
CA SER A 122 0.80 17.42 -3.26
C SER A 122 -0.23 16.68 -4.14
N ALA A 123 0.07 15.45 -4.54
CA ALA A 123 -0.86 14.64 -5.32
C ALA A 123 -2.04 14.13 -4.46
N LEU A 124 -2.02 14.29 -3.13
CA LEU A 124 -3.18 14.03 -2.24
C LEU A 124 -4.35 14.99 -2.50
N THR A 125 -4.11 16.15 -3.10
CA THR A 125 -5.15 17.14 -3.45
C THR A 125 -6.26 16.59 -4.34
N ARG A 126 -6.00 15.50 -5.08
CA ARG A 126 -7.01 14.83 -5.92
C ARG A 126 -7.92 13.85 -5.16
N ALA A 127 -7.55 13.49 -3.93
CA ALA A 127 -8.24 12.45 -3.19
C ALA A 127 -9.55 12.99 -2.63
N ASP A 128 -10.65 12.29 -2.89
CA ASP A 128 -11.92 12.53 -2.19
C ASP A 128 -11.94 11.82 -0.85
N ILE A 129 -11.25 10.68 -0.78
CA ILE A 129 -11.15 9.82 0.39
C ILE A 129 -9.71 9.37 0.59
N VAL A 130 -9.21 9.50 1.82
CA VAL A 130 -7.96 8.87 2.23
C VAL A 130 -8.25 7.75 3.21
N VAL A 131 -7.65 6.58 2.97
CA VAL A 131 -7.75 5.43 3.88
C VAL A 131 -6.38 5.08 4.43
N ILE A 132 -6.22 5.20 5.74
CA ILE A 132 -5.04 4.77 6.48
C ILE A 132 -5.19 3.27 6.81
N HIS A 133 -4.32 2.46 6.23
CA HIS A 133 -4.34 1.00 6.29
C HIS A 133 -3.42 0.44 7.36
N HIS A 134 -3.75 -0.70 7.97
CA HIS A 134 -3.06 -1.23 9.15
C HIS A 134 -3.05 -0.22 10.31
N ALA A 135 -4.14 0.53 10.47
CA ALA A 135 -4.23 1.55 11.50
C ALA A 135 -4.18 0.96 12.91
N ASP A 136 -4.64 -0.27 13.06
CA ASP A 136 -4.58 -1.10 14.28
C ASP A 136 -3.16 -1.46 14.72
N LEU A 137 -2.19 -1.42 13.80
CA LEU A 137 -0.79 -1.74 14.08
C LEU A 137 0.07 -0.49 14.29
N ALA A 138 -0.47 0.70 14.02
CA ALA A 138 0.23 1.97 14.17
C ALA A 138 -0.09 2.61 15.53
N CYS A 139 0.87 3.30 16.14
CA CYS A 139 0.59 4.06 17.35
C CYS A 139 -0.24 5.32 17.03
N GLU A 140 -0.99 5.80 18.02
CA GLU A 140 -1.88 6.97 17.88
C GLU A 140 -1.14 8.21 17.39
N ALA A 141 0.04 8.49 17.94
CA ALA A 141 0.89 9.61 17.50
C ALA A 141 1.29 9.53 16.02
N GLN A 142 1.51 8.31 15.50
CA GLN A 142 1.83 8.09 14.09
C GLN A 142 0.60 8.32 13.20
N LEU A 143 -0.57 7.84 13.62
CA LEU A 143 -1.83 8.09 12.92
C LEU A 143 -2.18 9.59 12.86
N GLU A 144 -1.99 10.31 13.97
CA GLU A 144 -2.16 11.77 14.02
C GLU A 144 -1.20 12.47 13.05
N THR A 145 0.07 12.06 13.02
CA THR A 145 1.07 12.63 12.11
C THR A 145 0.68 12.43 10.65
N ILE A 146 0.17 11.23 10.30
CA ILE A 146 -0.33 10.94 8.96
C ILE A 146 -1.54 11.81 8.64
N ALA A 147 -2.51 11.90 9.55
CA ALA A 147 -3.73 12.69 9.36
C ALA A 147 -3.41 14.18 9.17
N ARG A 148 -2.49 14.75 9.97
CA ARG A 148 -1.99 16.12 9.80
C ARG A 148 -1.31 16.32 8.45
N THR A 149 -0.43 15.40 8.04
CA THR A 149 0.22 15.47 6.72
C THR A 149 -0.80 15.48 5.58
N VAL A 150 -1.88 14.71 5.71
CA VAL A 150 -2.98 14.70 4.74
C VAL A 150 -3.70 16.05 4.74
N GLN A 151 -4.06 16.59 5.90
CA GLN A 151 -4.71 17.91 6.00
C GLN A 151 -3.82 19.03 5.42
N ASP A 152 -2.53 19.03 5.74
CA ASP A 152 -1.55 20.02 5.29
C ASP A 152 -1.32 19.98 3.77
N SER A 153 -1.67 18.87 3.10
CA SER A 153 -1.58 18.77 1.65
C SER A 153 -2.61 19.62 0.90
N GLY A 154 -3.53 20.27 1.62
CA GLY A 154 -4.58 21.12 1.05
C GLY A 154 -5.78 20.35 0.51
N THR A 155 -5.89 19.05 0.82
CA THR A 155 -7.06 18.25 0.47
C THR A 155 -8.16 18.41 1.53
N THR A 156 -9.41 18.55 1.08
CA THR A 156 -10.62 18.53 1.92
C THR A 156 -11.28 17.16 1.81
N CYS A 157 -10.53 16.11 2.11
CA CYS A 157 -10.99 14.72 1.97
C CYS A 157 -11.44 14.12 3.30
N SER A 158 -12.31 13.11 3.23
CA SER A 158 -12.63 12.28 4.39
C SER A 158 -11.52 11.28 4.67
N VAL A 159 -11.08 11.18 5.93
CA VAL A 159 -10.05 10.22 6.36
C VAL A 159 -10.69 9.06 7.10
N PHE A 160 -10.41 7.83 6.66
CA PHE A 160 -10.86 6.60 7.29
C PHE A 160 -9.69 5.72 7.70
N PHE A 161 -9.94 4.84 8.67
CA PHE A 161 -8.99 3.82 9.12
C PHE A 161 -9.45 2.45 8.67
N SER A 162 -8.51 1.58 8.29
CA SER A 162 -8.78 0.19 7.95
C SER A 162 -7.80 -0.76 8.62
N LYS A 163 -8.31 -1.93 8.99
CA LYS A 163 -7.55 -3.07 9.51
C LYS A 163 -7.81 -4.31 8.65
N LEU A 164 -6.85 -5.23 8.61
CA LEU A 164 -7.03 -6.56 8.03
C LEU A 164 -7.31 -7.55 9.14
N ALA A 165 -8.53 -8.07 9.19
CA ALA A 165 -8.89 -9.14 10.10
C ALA A 165 -8.98 -10.47 9.33
N PRO A 166 -8.23 -11.51 9.74
CA PRO A 166 -8.40 -12.85 9.19
C PRO A 166 -9.78 -13.37 9.54
N SER A 167 -10.37 -14.17 8.65
CA SER A 167 -11.72 -14.74 8.87
C SER A 167 -11.72 -16.26 8.90
N HIS A 168 -10.84 -16.89 8.13
CA HIS A 168 -10.72 -18.33 8.04
C HIS A 168 -9.34 -18.70 7.49
N ILE A 169 -8.99 -19.97 7.67
CA ILE A 169 -7.83 -20.62 7.05
C ILE A 169 -8.35 -21.59 5.99
N PHE A 170 -7.55 -21.93 5.00
CA PHE A 170 -7.86 -22.98 4.06
C PHE A 170 -6.58 -23.73 3.70
N GLU A 171 -6.73 -25.01 3.34
CA GLU A 171 -5.61 -25.79 2.82
C GLU A 171 -5.37 -25.43 1.35
N VAL A 172 -4.10 -25.37 0.94
CA VAL A 172 -3.72 -24.98 -0.44
C VAL A 172 -4.34 -25.91 -1.49
N HIS A 173 -4.47 -27.20 -1.18
CA HIS A 173 -5.09 -28.20 -2.06
C HIS A 173 -6.63 -28.12 -2.06
N GLN A 174 -7.23 -27.46 -1.07
CA GLN A 174 -8.68 -27.36 -0.87
C GLN A 174 -9.10 -25.92 -0.52
N PRO A 175 -8.92 -24.95 -1.42
CA PRO A 175 -9.13 -23.53 -1.12
C PRO A 175 -10.58 -23.14 -0.82
N LEU A 176 -11.54 -24.00 -1.19
CA LEU A 176 -12.95 -23.81 -0.89
C LEU A 176 -13.32 -24.24 0.54
N GLN A 177 -12.50 -25.08 1.18
CA GLN A 177 -12.72 -25.53 2.54
C GLN A 177 -12.23 -24.47 3.51
N ARG A 178 -13.15 -23.92 4.31
CA ARG A 178 -12.85 -22.89 5.31
C ARG A 178 -12.71 -23.53 6.68
N LEU A 179 -11.51 -23.46 7.24
CA LEU A 179 -11.18 -23.85 8.60
C LEU A 179 -11.28 -22.63 9.54
N SER A 180 -11.66 -22.88 10.78
CA SER A 180 -11.67 -21.85 11.83
C SER A 180 -10.24 -21.39 12.15
N LEU A 181 -10.11 -20.16 12.63
CA LEU A 181 -8.82 -19.60 13.06
C LEU A 181 -8.24 -20.34 14.27
N ASN A 182 -9.10 -20.85 15.16
CA ASN A 182 -8.73 -21.58 16.37
C ASN A 182 -7.93 -22.86 16.09
N VAL A 183 -7.89 -23.31 14.83
CA VAL A 183 -7.03 -24.44 14.43
C VAL A 183 -5.55 -24.12 14.70
N LEU A 184 -5.16 -22.85 14.76
CA LEU A 184 -3.77 -22.46 15.05
C LEU A 184 -3.47 -22.30 16.54
N ASP A 185 -4.46 -22.44 17.43
CA ASP A 185 -4.28 -22.20 18.86
C ASP A 185 -3.21 -23.15 19.43
N GLY A 186 -2.14 -22.57 19.98
CA GLY A 186 -1.04 -23.35 20.54
C GLY A 186 -0.15 -24.05 19.52
N MET A 187 -0.31 -23.77 18.22
CA MET A 187 0.55 -24.33 17.17
C MET A 187 1.79 -23.48 16.94
N ILE A 188 2.91 -24.14 16.65
CA ILE A 188 4.10 -23.48 16.11
C ILE A 188 3.87 -23.30 14.61
N VAL A 189 3.71 -22.04 14.18
CA VAL A 189 3.41 -21.72 12.78
C VAL A 189 4.65 -21.14 12.09
N LEU A 190 5.09 -21.82 11.03
CA LEU A 190 6.09 -21.27 10.11
C LEU A 190 5.41 -20.34 9.10
N CYS A 191 5.76 -19.06 9.12
CA CYS A 191 5.20 -18.06 8.23
C CYS A 191 6.06 -17.91 6.97
N VAL A 192 5.45 -18.14 5.80
CA VAL A 192 6.05 -17.84 4.49
C VAL A 192 5.19 -16.80 3.79
N SER A 193 5.79 -15.71 3.33
CA SER A 193 5.05 -14.63 2.68
C SER A 193 5.83 -13.94 1.56
N ALA A 194 5.10 -13.56 0.52
CA ALA A 194 5.54 -12.74 -0.61
C ALA A 194 4.75 -11.42 -0.72
N ILE A 195 4.19 -10.94 0.40
CA ILE A 195 3.40 -9.70 0.41
C ILE A 195 4.27 -8.47 0.66
N GLY A 196 3.75 -7.29 0.31
CA GLY A 196 4.46 -6.02 0.44
C GLY A 196 4.63 -5.48 1.86
N CYS A 197 4.09 -6.14 2.89
CA CYS A 197 4.20 -5.80 4.31
C CYS A 197 4.16 -7.09 5.16
N PRO A 198 5.27 -7.87 5.22
CA PRO A 198 5.29 -9.16 5.89
C PRO A 198 5.10 -9.05 7.41
N ASP A 199 5.51 -7.96 8.03
CA ASP A 199 5.41 -7.76 9.49
C ASP A 199 3.95 -7.73 9.97
N ALA A 200 3.06 -7.10 9.19
CA ALA A 200 1.62 -7.08 9.49
C ALA A 200 1.00 -8.50 9.45
N PHE A 201 1.47 -9.34 8.52
CA PHE A 201 1.04 -10.74 8.44
C PHE A 201 1.48 -11.55 9.65
N ILE A 202 2.72 -11.37 10.10
CA ILE A 202 3.24 -12.06 11.30
C ILE A 202 2.46 -11.64 12.53
N HIS A 203 2.21 -10.35 12.69
CA HIS A 203 1.42 -9.84 13.81
C HIS A 203 0.04 -10.51 13.83
N THR A 204 -0.62 -10.58 12.67
CA THR A 204 -1.92 -11.24 12.50
C THR A 204 -1.85 -12.73 12.89
N VAL A 205 -0.84 -13.48 12.43
CA VAL A 205 -0.70 -14.90 12.77
C VAL A 205 -0.43 -15.09 14.26
N ARG A 206 0.39 -14.26 14.88
CA ARG A 206 0.68 -14.31 16.33
C ARG A 206 -0.54 -14.03 17.18
N GLU A 207 -1.36 -13.07 16.76
CA GLU A 207 -2.62 -12.74 17.42
C GLU A 207 -3.60 -13.92 17.37
N ILE A 208 -3.58 -14.71 16.29
CA ILE A 208 -4.39 -15.93 16.17
C ILE A 208 -3.79 -17.10 16.97
N SER A 209 -2.51 -17.44 16.79
CA SER A 209 -1.94 -18.70 17.29
C SER A 209 -1.52 -18.67 18.76
N GLY A 210 -1.28 -17.48 19.33
CA GLY A 210 -0.81 -17.31 20.70
C GLY A 210 0.64 -17.76 20.96
N ILE A 211 1.40 -18.21 19.95
CA ILE A 211 2.79 -18.70 20.08
C ILE A 211 3.73 -18.10 19.01
N ILE A 212 5.03 -18.03 19.35
CA ILE A 212 6.13 -17.52 18.51
C ILE A 212 6.10 -18.14 17.11
N SER A 213 5.88 -17.29 16.11
CA SER A 213 6.00 -17.60 14.70
C SER A 213 7.39 -17.21 14.15
N THR A 214 8.05 -18.15 13.46
CA THR A 214 9.28 -17.86 12.70
C THR A 214 8.91 -17.42 11.27
N LEU A 215 9.53 -16.36 10.78
CA LEU A 215 9.28 -15.83 9.43
C LEU A 215 10.41 -16.23 8.48
N SER A 216 10.03 -16.86 7.37
CA SER A 216 10.86 -16.96 6.17
C SER A 216 10.24 -16.05 5.10
N THR A 217 10.79 -14.83 4.94
CA THR A 217 10.37 -13.96 3.84
C THR A 217 11.00 -14.45 2.55
N LEU A 218 10.21 -14.63 1.49
CA LEU A 218 10.73 -15.02 0.17
C LEU A 218 11.67 -13.99 -0.48
N ARG A 219 11.89 -12.82 0.15
CA ARG A 219 12.98 -11.90 -0.21
C ARG A 219 14.35 -12.57 -0.22
N SER A 220 14.56 -13.59 0.62
CA SER A 220 15.83 -14.33 0.69
C SER A 220 15.94 -15.47 -0.33
N PHE A 221 14.85 -15.84 -1.02
CA PHE A 221 14.86 -16.92 -2.03
C PHE A 221 15.13 -16.42 -3.46
N PHE A 222 14.92 -15.13 -3.72
CA PHE A 222 15.12 -14.50 -5.03
C PHE A 222 16.29 -13.49 -5.05
N GLN A 223 17.28 -13.64 -4.18
CA GLN A 223 18.62 -13.12 -4.46
C GLN A 223 19.35 -14.11 -5.38
N LEU A 224 18.99 -14.08 -6.67
CA LEU A 224 19.84 -14.52 -7.77
C LEU A 224 20.23 -13.27 -8.57
#